data_AF-A0A1B1MX17-F1
#
_entry.id   AF-A0A1B1MX17-F1
#
_cell.length_a   1.000
_cell.length_b   1.000
_cell.length_c   1.000
_cell.angle_alpha   90.00
_cell.angle_beta   90.00
_cell.angle_gamma   90.00
#
_symmetry.space_group_name_H-M   'P 1'
#
loop_
_entity.id
_entity.type
_entity.pdbx_description
1 polymer ?
#
loop_
_entity_poly.entity_id
_entity_poly.type
_entity_poly.pdbx_seq_one_letter_code
_entity_poly.pdbx_strand_id
1 'polypeptide(L)'
;MSGPKATKTVIITGANSGLGFEAAKRVALSDPESHVVIAGRNKERIRKASAILNAEVGEGRFTPMQLDLGSLASVRQFAAELPGLGSACRLYMH
;
A
#
# COMPACT_ATOMS: atom_id res chain seq x y z
N MET A 1 -1.90 22.35 6.02
CA MET A 1 -0.87 22.01 5.02
C MET A 1 -1.27 20.69 4.39
N SER A 2 -1.86 20.71 3.19
CA SER A 2 -2.25 19.47 2.49
C SER A 2 -0.99 18.86 1.91
N GLY A 3 -0.58 17.68 2.40
CA GLY A 3 0.50 16.90 1.81
C GLY A 3 0.22 16.59 0.33
N PRO A 4 1.24 16.13 -0.42
CA PRO A 4 1.10 15.87 -1.85
C PRO A 4 -0.05 14.89 -2.09
N LYS A 5 -1.01 15.31 -2.92
CA LYS A 5 -2.16 14.50 -3.28
C LYS A 5 -1.68 13.47 -4.31
N ALA A 6 -1.27 12.30 -3.84
CA ALA A 6 -0.77 11.25 -4.73
C ALA A 6 -1.78 10.97 -5.85
N THR A 7 -1.30 10.96 -7.08
CA THR A 7 -2.16 10.84 -8.27
C THR A 7 -2.30 9.38 -8.73
N LYS A 8 -1.50 8.46 -8.17
CA LYS A 8 -1.53 7.03 -8.46
C LYS A 8 -1.49 6.19 -7.19
N THR A 9 -2.36 5.18 -7.12
CA THR A 9 -2.37 4.22 -6.01
C THR A 9 -1.88 2.86 -6.48
N VAL A 10 -0.88 2.34 -5.78
CA VAL A 10 -0.35 1.00 -6.02
C VAL A 10 -0.68 0.13 -4.82
N ILE A 11 -1.40 -0.96 -5.05
CA ILE A 11 -1.75 -1.91 -4.00
C ILE A 11 -0.80 -3.10 -4.13
N ILE A 12 -0.10 -3.42 -3.06
CA ILE A 12 0.81 -4.57 -3.02
C ILE A 12 0.38 -5.48 -1.89
N THR A 13 -0.07 -6.68 -2.26
CA THR A 13 -0.36 -7.74 -1.30
C THR A 13 0.90 -8.52 -0.98
N GLY A 14 1.04 -9.02 0.25
CA GLY A 14 2.21 -9.83 0.62
C GLY A 14 3.48 -9.01 0.87
N ALA A 15 3.40 -7.67 0.83
CA ALA A 15 4.53 -6.76 1.07
C ALA A 15 4.93 -6.59 2.55
N ASN A 16 4.66 -7.60 3.40
CA ASN A 16 5.07 -7.57 4.80
C ASN A 16 6.49 -8.10 5.04
N SER A 17 7.12 -8.69 4.01
CA SER A 17 8.49 -9.23 4.03
C SER A 17 8.94 -9.60 2.61
N GLY A 18 10.24 -9.86 2.43
CA GLY A 18 10.78 -10.43 1.19
C GLY A 18 10.57 -9.55 -0.05
N LEU A 19 10.26 -10.19 -1.18
CA LEU A 19 10.17 -9.50 -2.47
C LEU A 19 9.08 -8.44 -2.52
N GLY A 20 7.92 -8.67 -1.89
CA GLY A 20 6.85 -7.68 -1.88
C GLY A 20 7.24 -6.40 -1.14
N PHE A 21 8.05 -6.52 -0.08
CA PHE A 21 8.58 -5.38 0.67
C PHE A 21 9.55 -4.54 -0.19
N GLU A 22 10.51 -5.20 -0.83
CA GLU A 22 11.45 -4.53 -1.74
C GLU A 22 10.77 -3.95 -2.98
N ALA A 23 9.75 -4.62 -3.51
CA ALA A 23 8.94 -4.10 -4.60
C ALA A 23 8.19 -2.83 -4.18
N ALA A 24 7.58 -2.80 -2.99
CA ALA A 24 6.93 -1.62 -2.46
C ALA A 24 7.90 -0.43 -2.35
N LYS A 25 9.09 -0.68 -1.80
CA LYS A 25 10.15 0.32 -1.71
C LYS A 25 10.55 0.85 -3.09
N ARG A 26 10.82 -0.04 -4.06
CA ARG A 26 11.21 0.36 -5.41
C ARG A 26 10.13 1.14 -6.15
N VAL A 27 8.87 0.76 -6.02
CA VAL A 27 7.74 1.49 -6.64
C VAL A 27 7.71 2.93 -6.13
N ALA A 28 7.74 3.11 -4.81
CA ALA A 28 7.69 4.43 -4.21
C ALA A 28 8.90 5.31 -4.54
N LEU A 29 10.10 4.71 -4.70
CA LEU A 29 11.31 5.42 -5.12
C LEU A 29 11.31 5.77 -6.61
N SER A 30 10.68 4.94 -7.45
CA SER A 30 10.67 5.13 -8.91
C SER A 30 9.61 6.12 -9.38
N ASP A 31 8.52 6.26 -8.63
CA ASP A 31 7.43 7.18 -8.97
C ASP A 31 7.05 8.06 -7.74
N PRO A 32 7.52 9.31 -7.68
CA PRO A 32 7.18 10.28 -6.65
C PRO A 32 5.67 10.56 -6.53
N GLU A 33 4.89 10.26 -7.56
CA GLU A 33 3.42 10.45 -7.55
C GLU A 33 2.66 9.22 -7.02
N SER A 34 3.37 8.11 -6.80
CA SER A 34 2.78 6.87 -6.31
C SER A 34 2.59 6.88 -4.78
N HIS A 35 1.42 6.41 -4.37
CA HIS A 35 1.12 6.03 -2.99
C HIS A 35 0.97 4.51 -2.92
N VAL A 36 1.67 3.88 -1.97
CA VAL A 36 1.69 2.41 -1.88
C VAL A 36 0.84 1.93 -0.71
N VAL A 37 -0.19 1.14 -1.01
CA VAL A 37 -0.99 0.43 -0.01
C VAL A 37 -0.37 -0.93 0.25
N ILE A 38 0.11 -1.15 1.48
CA ILE A 38 0.60 -2.44 1.95
C ILE A 38 -0.61 -3.25 2.42
N ALA A 39 -1.08 -4.15 1.56
CA ALA A 39 -2.28 -4.92 1.80
C ALA A 39 -1.97 -6.32 2.36
N GLY A 40 -2.73 -6.76 3.36
CA GLY A 40 -2.58 -8.13 3.87
C GLY A 40 -3.51 -8.48 5.03
N ARG A 41 -3.49 -9.76 5.42
CA ARG A 41 -4.41 -10.31 6.44
C ARG A 41 -4.04 -9.91 7.87
N ASN A 42 -2.73 -9.90 8.18
CA ASN A 42 -2.23 -9.62 9.53
C ASN A 42 -1.91 -8.12 9.68
N LYS A 43 -2.76 -7.41 10.43
CA LYS A 43 -2.67 -5.96 10.67
C LYS A 43 -1.32 -5.53 11.25
N GLU A 44 -0.77 -6.31 12.18
CA GLU A 44 0.47 -5.96 12.86
C GLU A 44 1.67 -6.02 11.92
N ARG A 45 1.74 -7.08 11.12
CA ARG A 45 2.82 -7.26 10.12
C ARG A 45 2.79 -6.17 9.06
N ILE A 46 1.61 -5.82 8.55
CA ILE A 46 1.51 -4.76 7.52
C ILE A 46 1.81 -3.37 8.11
N ARG A 47 1.38 -3.07 9.35
CA ARG A 47 1.72 -1.80 10.02
C ARG A 47 3.21 -1.65 10.23
N LYS A 48 3.87 -2.71 10.72
CA LYS A 48 5.32 -2.72 10.90
C LYS A 48 6.06 -2.49 9.58
N ALA A 49 5.65 -3.18 8.51
CA ALA A 49 6.24 -2.99 7.19
C ALA A 49 6.06 -1.56 6.66
N SER A 50 4.84 -1.01 6.73
CA SER A 50 4.58 0.38 6.32
C SER A 50 5.37 1.39 7.14
N ALA A 51 5.54 1.18 8.45
CA ALA A 51 6.32 2.08 9.30
C ALA A 51 7.80 2.10 8.89
N ILE A 52 8.40 0.94 8.64
CA ILE A 52 9.79 0.84 8.17
C ILE A 52 9.94 1.53 6.80
N LEU A 53 9.04 1.24 5.86
CA LEU A 53 9.08 1.84 4.52
C LEU A 53 8.91 3.37 4.54
N ASN A 54 8.00 3.88 5.37
CA ASN A 54 7.84 5.33 5.55
C ASN A 54 9.10 5.97 6.15
N ALA A 55 9.76 5.31 7.12
CA ALA A 55 11.01 5.81 7.68
C ALA A 55 12.16 5.83 6.66
N GLU A 56 12.19 4.88 5.72
CA GLU A 56 13.26 4.77 4.73
C GLU A 56 13.07 5.64 3.48
N VAL A 57 11.83 5.84 3.04
CA VAL A 57 11.52 6.46 1.72
C VAL A 57 10.84 7.82 1.87
N GLY A 58 10.18 8.07 2.99
CA GLY A 58 9.46 9.31 3.27
C GLY A 58 8.12 9.05 3.96
N GLU A 59 7.80 9.89 4.93
CA GLU A 59 6.57 9.76 5.70
C GLU A 59 5.32 9.97 4.83
N GLY A 60 4.30 9.15 5.04
CA GLY A 60 3.03 9.23 4.32
C GLY A 60 3.04 8.60 2.92
N ARG A 61 4.13 7.95 2.50
CA ARG A 61 4.25 7.24 1.21
C ARG A 61 3.58 5.86 1.21
N PHE A 62 3.39 5.27 2.40
CA PHE A 62 2.85 3.93 2.57
C PHE A 62 1.69 3.90 3.57
N THR A 63 0.59 3.25 3.20
CA THR A 63 -0.55 3.01 4.10
C THR A 63 -0.79 1.51 4.28
N PRO A 64 -0.84 1.00 5.53
CA PRO A 64 -1.25 -0.37 5.79
C PRO A 64 -2.77 -0.50 5.70
N MET A 65 -3.27 -1.46 4.93
CA MET A 65 -4.70 -1.76 4.84
C MET A 65 -4.95 -3.26 4.93
N GLN A 66 -5.96 -3.66 5.71
CA GLN A 66 -6.28 -5.07 5.84
C GLN A 66 -7.01 -5.57 4.60
N LEU A 67 -6.54 -6.68 4.03
CA LEU A 67 -7.18 -7.34 2.90
C LEU A 67 -7.07 -8.85 3.05
N ASP A 68 -8.23 -9.52 3.02
CA ASP A 68 -8.33 -10.96 2.87
C ASP A 68 -9.03 -11.31 1.55
N LEU A 69 -8.26 -11.81 0.59
CA LEU A 69 -8.75 -12.22 -0.72
C LEU A 69 -9.65 -13.48 -0.66
N GLY A 70 -9.62 -14.23 0.44
CA GLY A 70 -10.54 -15.34 0.68
C GLY A 70 -11.95 -14.90 1.11
N SER A 71 -12.15 -13.61 1.41
CA SER A 71 -13.42 -13.06 1.89
C SER A 71 -13.91 -11.92 0.99
N LEU A 72 -14.98 -12.15 0.23
CA LEU A 72 -15.60 -11.10 -0.59
C LEU A 72 -16.10 -9.91 0.24
N ALA A 73 -16.49 -10.12 1.49
CA ALA A 73 -16.82 -9.05 2.41
C ALA A 73 -15.60 -8.18 2.71
N SER A 74 -14.44 -8.79 2.97
CA SER A 74 -13.17 -8.06 3.17
C SER A 74 -12.76 -7.30 1.91
N VAL A 75 -12.88 -7.90 0.72
CA VAL A 75 -12.57 -7.24 -0.55
C VAL A 75 -13.45 -6.01 -0.76
N ARG A 76 -14.77 -6.13 -0.51
CA ARG A 76 -15.70 -4.99 -0.63
C ARG A 76 -15.39 -3.88 0.36
N GLN A 77 -15.12 -4.23 1.62
CA GLN A 77 -14.74 -3.26 2.63
C GLN A 77 -13.45 -2.54 2.25
N PHE A 78 -12.42 -3.29 1.85
CA PHE A 78 -11.15 -2.73 1.39
C PHE A 78 -11.34 -1.79 0.20
N ALA A 79 -12.16 -2.17 -0.78
CA ALA A 79 -12.46 -1.32 -1.94
C ALA A 79 -13.21 -0.02 -1.56
N ALA A 80 -14.07 -0.06 -0.54
CA ALA A 80 -14.78 1.12 -0.04
C ALA A 80 -13.87 2.05 0.79
N GLU A 81 -12.87 1.49 1.48
CA GLU A 81 -11.90 2.23 2.30
C GLU A 81 -10.68 2.71 1.52
N LEU A 82 -10.46 2.18 0.30
CA LEU A 82 -9.37 2.64 -0.56
C LEU A 82 -9.50 4.15 -0.76
N PRO A 83 -8.45 4.93 -0.42
CA PRO A 83 -8.56 6.37 -0.53
C PRO A 83 -8.81 6.74 -2.00
N GLY A 84 -9.70 7.69 -2.24
CA GLY A 84 -10.05 8.19 -3.58
C GLY A 84 -8.86 8.88 -4.24
N LEU A 85 -7.92 8.08 -4.74
CA LEU A 85 -6.61 8.48 -5.21
C LEU A 85 -6.44 8.02 -6.67
N GLY A 86 -6.99 8.83 -7.58
CA GLY A 86 -6.58 8.92 -8.98
C GLY A 86 -6.84 7.72 -9.90
N SER A 87 -6.90 8.00 -11.20
CA SER A 87 -7.47 7.17 -12.28
C SER A 87 -6.69 5.90 -12.64
N ALA A 88 -5.64 5.53 -11.88
CA ALA A 88 -4.79 4.39 -12.17
C ALA A 88 -4.45 3.61 -10.88
N CYS A 89 -5.20 2.54 -10.64
CA CYS A 89 -4.92 1.57 -9.58
C CYS A 89 -4.24 0.34 -10.19
N ARG A 90 -3.04 -0.02 -9.71
CA ARG A 90 -2.34 -1.23 -10.15
C ARG A 90 -2.10 -2.15 -8.96
N LEU A 91 -2.59 -3.38 -9.08
CA LEU A 91 -2.43 -4.44 -8.08
C LEU A 91 -1.21 -5.30 -8.43
N TYR A 92 -0.29 -5.44 -7.48
CA TYR A 92 0.85 -6.36 -7.58
C TYR A 92 0.71 -7.46 -6.51
N MET A 93 0.81 -8.71 -6.96
CA MET A 93 0.80 -9.91 -6.11
C MET A 93 2.20 -10.51 -6.11
N HIS A 94 2.82 -10.69 -4.94
CA HIS A 94 4.08 -11.40 -4.72
C HIS A 94 3.92 -12.42 -3.61
#